data_AF-A0A968D8Q1-F1
#
_entry.id   AF-A0A968D8Q1-F1
#
_cell.length_a   1.000
_cell.length_b   1.000
_cell.length_c   1.000
_cell.angle_alpha   90.00
_cell.angle_beta   90.00
_cell.angle_gamma   90.00
#
_symmetry.space_group_name_H-M   'P 1'
#
loop_
_entity.id
_entity.type
_entity.pdbx_description
1 polymer ?
#
loop_
_entity_poly.entity_id
_entity_poly.type
_entity_poly.pdbx_seq_one_letter_code
_entity_poly.pdbx_strand_id
1 'polypeptide(L)'
;MDFRKIVFIPTADNLDQAGALRLRQLVAPDTEVEVFEPVYDSHMATLPAGDISRFETLRDEIVGARLRRAEALAESLREHDIRASAAATWDYPLYECVVRRVIET
;
A
#
# COMPACT_ATOMS: atom_id res chain seq x y z
N MET A 1 21.62 -1.02 -11.12
CA MET A 1 21.20 -0.02 -10.11
C MET A 1 20.34 -0.82 -9.20
N ASP A 2 20.86 -1.08 -8.00
CA ASP A 2 20.36 -2.17 -7.18
C ASP A 2 19.64 -1.56 -5.99
N PHE A 3 18.32 -1.77 -5.94
CA PHE A 3 17.48 -1.28 -4.86
C PHE A 3 17.39 -2.36 -3.79
N ARG A 4 17.72 -2.00 -2.53
CA ARG A 4 17.51 -2.91 -1.39
C ARG A 4 16.03 -3.08 -1.07
N LYS A 5 15.25 -2.00 -1.14
CA LYS A 5 13.80 -2.03 -1.01
C LYS A 5 13.12 -1.16 -2.06
N ILE A 6 11.97 -1.61 -2.56
CA ILE A 6 11.07 -0.86 -3.41
C ILE A 6 9.70 -0.78 -2.73
N VAL A 7 9.20 0.43 -2.52
CA VAL A 7 7.80 0.66 -2.11
C VAL A 7 6.96 0.79 -3.37
N PHE A 8 6.03 -0.14 -3.55
CA PHE A 8 5.14 -0.19 -4.71
C PHE A 8 3.73 0.25 -4.32
N ILE A 9 3.24 1.31 -4.96
CA ILE A 9 1.88 1.81 -4.76
C ILE A 9 1.00 1.33 -5.91
N PRO A 10 0.06 0.40 -5.67
CA PRO A 10 -0.77 -0.15 -6.72
C PRO A 10 -1.88 0.82 -7.12
N THR A 11 -2.08 0.98 -8.43
CA THR A 11 -3.20 1.71 -9.02
C THR A 11 -4.34 0.78 -9.46
N ALA A 12 -4.11 -0.53 -9.50
CA ALA A 12 -5.07 -1.56 -9.92
C ALA A 12 -4.95 -2.83 -9.07
N ASP A 13 -5.97 -3.70 -9.17
CA ASP A 13 -6.11 -4.95 -8.38
C ASP A 13 -5.36 -6.14 -9.01
N ASN A 14 -4.50 -5.87 -10.00
CA ASN A 14 -3.71 -6.87 -10.71
C ASN A 14 -2.30 -6.35 -11.00
N LEU A 15 -1.42 -7.24 -11.48
CA LEU A 15 -0.03 -6.91 -11.80
C LEU A 15 0.19 -6.42 -13.25
N ASP A 16 -0.88 -6.17 -14.00
CA ASP A 16 -0.82 -5.71 -15.41
C ASP A 16 -0.69 -4.18 -15.54
N GLN A 17 -0.42 -3.52 -14.42
CA GLN A 17 -0.19 -2.08 -14.34
C GLN A 17 1.27 -1.70 -14.62
N ALA A 18 1.49 -0.52 -15.20
CA ALA A 18 2.81 -0.05 -15.59
C ALA A 18 3.84 -0.07 -14.45
N GLY A 19 3.41 0.26 -13.22
CA GLY A 19 4.27 0.20 -12.04
C GLY A 19 4.77 -1.22 -11.72
N ALA A 20 3.89 -2.22 -11.82
CA ALA A 20 4.23 -3.63 -11.59
C ALA A 20 5.12 -4.19 -12.70
N LEU A 21 4.88 -3.82 -13.97
CA LEU A 21 5.76 -4.17 -15.08
C LEU A 21 7.17 -3.61 -14.89
N ARG A 22 7.27 -2.36 -14.42
CA ARG A 22 8.58 -1.75 -14.14
C ARG A 22 9.25 -2.37 -12.92
N LEU A 23 8.50 -2.67 -11.86
CA LEU A 23 8.99 -3.37 -10.67
C LEU A 23 9.72 -4.67 -11.06
N ARG A 24 9.10 -5.51 -11.90
CA ARG A 24 9.71 -6.77 -12.38
C ARG A 24 11.06 -6.60 -13.09
N GLN A 25 11.32 -5.42 -13.68
CA GLN A 25 12.59 -5.10 -14.33
C GLN A 25 13.66 -4.58 -13.35
N LEU A 26 13.26 -4.15 -12.16
CA LEU A 26 14.12 -3.53 -11.16
C LEU A 26 14.46 -4.47 -9.99
N VAL A 27 13.61 -5.47 -9.74
CA VAL A 27 13.82 -6.45 -8.66
C VAL A 27 15.04 -7.32 -8.96
N ALA A 28 15.96 -7.36 -7.99
CA ALA A 28 17.08 -8.29 -7.91
C ALA A 28 16.83 -9.32 -6.78
N PRO A 29 17.63 -10.40 -6.67
CA PRO A 29 17.40 -11.47 -5.68
C PRO A 29 17.32 -11.00 -4.21
N ASP A 30 17.97 -9.89 -3.88
CA ASP A 30 17.95 -9.30 -2.53
C ASP A 30 17.11 -8.03 -2.42
N THR A 31 16.30 -7.72 -3.44
CA THR A 31 15.35 -6.61 -3.37
C THR A 31 14.09 -7.05 -2.63
N GLU A 32 13.76 -6.32 -1.57
CA GLU A 32 12.47 -6.42 -0.90
C GLU A 32 11.45 -5.49 -1.55
N VAL A 33 10.23 -5.96 -1.71
CA VAL A 33 9.12 -5.16 -2.24
C VAL A 33 8.06 -5.01 -1.16
N GLU A 34 7.63 -3.79 -0.88
CA GLU A 34 6.47 -3.55 -0.03
C GLU A 34 5.33 -3.02 -0.91
N VAL A 35 4.24 -3.78 -1.00
CA VAL A 35 2.99 -3.30 -1.60
C VAL A 35 2.29 -2.41 -0.59
N PHE A 36 2.25 -1.12 -0.85
CA PHE A 36 1.78 -0.12 0.10
C PHE A 36 0.54 0.62 -0.40
N GLU A 37 -0.53 0.58 0.39
CA GLU A 37 -1.78 1.30 0.16
C GLU A 37 -1.90 2.47 1.16
N PRO A 38 -1.52 3.70 0.80
CA PRO A 38 -1.83 4.87 1.61
C PRO A 38 -3.33 5.18 1.48
N VAL A 39 -4.01 5.32 2.61
CA VAL A 39 -5.48 5.40 2.68
C VAL A 39 -5.91 6.73 3.26
N TYR A 40 -6.84 7.38 2.57
CA TYR A 40 -7.57 8.54 3.07
C TYR A 40 -8.92 8.60 2.36
N ASP A 41 -9.98 8.88 3.11
CA ASP A 41 -11.31 9.14 2.56
C ASP A 41 -11.81 10.52 3.00
N SER A 42 -11.95 11.44 2.06
CA SER A 42 -12.44 12.79 2.32
C SER A 42 -13.91 12.83 2.73
N HIS A 43 -14.70 11.80 2.38
CA HIS A 43 -16.09 11.69 2.82
C HIS A 43 -16.18 11.45 4.33
N MET A 44 -15.17 10.81 4.93
CA MET A 44 -15.12 10.64 6.38
C MET A 44 -14.90 11.97 7.13
N ALA A 45 -14.29 12.97 6.49
CA ALA A 45 -14.18 14.31 7.05
C ALA A 45 -15.53 15.05 7.13
N THR A 46 -16.58 14.53 6.50
CA THR A 46 -17.93 15.12 6.49
C THR A 46 -18.88 14.50 7.51
N LEU A 47 -18.43 13.49 8.26
CA LEU A 47 -19.24 12.86 9.31
C LEU A 47 -19.57 13.87 10.42
N PRO A 48 -20.81 13.84 10.97
CA PRO A 48 -21.20 14.74 12.05
C PRO A 48 -20.27 14.62 13.27
N ALA A 49 -19.92 15.77 13.86
CA ALA A 49 -19.13 15.82 15.10
C ALA A 49 -19.89 15.07 16.21
N GLY A 50 -19.33 13.96 16.69
CA GLY A 50 -19.92 13.11 17.73
C GLY A 50 -19.94 11.62 17.41
N ASP A 51 -19.77 11.23 16.14
CA ASP A 51 -19.82 9.82 15.71
C ASP A 51 -18.40 9.19 15.60
N ILE A 52 -17.55 9.45 16.61
CA ILE A 52 -16.14 9.03 16.61
C ILE A 52 -16.00 7.50 16.52
N SER A 53 -16.86 6.76 17.23
CA SER A 53 -16.82 5.29 17.21
C SER A 53 -17.15 4.72 15.83
N ARG A 54 -18.11 5.32 15.12
CA ARG A 54 -18.42 4.93 13.74
C ARG A 54 -17.31 5.35 12.77
N PHE A 55 -16.68 6.50 12.99
CA PHE A 55 -15.50 6.89 12.23
C PHE A 55 -14.38 5.87 12.39
N GLU A 56 -14.02 5.48 13.62
CA GLU A 56 -12.95 4.51 13.86
C GLU A 56 -13.25 3.15 13.23
N THR A 57 -14.49 2.68 13.37
CA THR A 57 -14.93 1.42 12.77
C THR A 57 -14.83 1.46 11.24
N LEU A 58 -15.35 2.52 10.61
CA LEU A 58 -15.30 2.67 9.15
C LEU A 58 -13.86 2.83 8.66
N ARG A 59 -13.01 3.56 9.40
CA ARG A 59 -11.60 3.72 9.10
C ARG A 59 -10.91 2.36 9.06
N ASP A 60 -11.11 1.56 10.10
CA ASP A 60 -10.47 0.27 10.25
C ASP A 60 -10.99 -0.73 9.21
N GLU A 61 -12.28 -0.66 8.83
CA GLU A 61 -12.85 -1.43 7.72
C GLU A 61 -12.20 -1.08 6.38
N ILE A 62 -12.05 0.22 6.07
CA ILE A 62 -11.42 0.68 4.82
C ILE A 62 -9.95 0.27 4.80
N VAL A 63 -9.20 0.53 5.88
CA VAL A 63 -7.78 0.13 5.98
C VAL A 63 -7.65 -1.38 5.84
N GLY A 64 -8.50 -2.16 6.50
CA GLY A 64 -8.50 -3.62 6.39
C GLY A 64 -8.80 -4.10 4.98
N ALA A 65 -9.72 -3.46 4.26
CA ALA A 65 -9.99 -3.78 2.85
C ALA A 65 -8.79 -3.47 1.95
N ARG A 66 -8.11 -2.34 2.17
CA ARG A 66 -6.90 -1.95 1.44
C ARG A 66 -5.73 -2.86 1.75
N LEU A 67 -5.57 -3.28 3.01
CA LEU A 67 -4.56 -4.26 3.40
C LEU A 67 -4.76 -5.60 2.69
N ARG A 68 -5.99 -6.14 2.68
CA ARG A 68 -6.29 -7.40 1.96
C ARG A 68 -5.97 -7.31 0.47
N ARG A 69 -6.22 -6.15 -0.15
CA ARG A 69 -5.85 -5.90 -1.56
C ARG A 69 -4.33 -5.91 -1.74
N ALA A 70 -3.60 -5.22 -0.88
CA ALA A 70 -2.13 -5.21 -0.91
C ALA A 70 -1.54 -6.61 -0.67
N GLU A 71 -2.13 -7.39 0.26
CA GLU A 71 -1.75 -8.77 0.55
C GLU A 71 -1.93 -9.68 -0.67
N ALA A 72 -3.07 -9.57 -1.36
CA ALA A 72 -3.32 -10.35 -2.58
C ALA A 72 -2.28 -10.07 -3.67
N LEU A 73 -1.93 -8.79 -3.89
CA LEU A 73 -0.88 -8.40 -4.83
C LEU A 73 0.51 -8.88 -4.39
N ALA A 74 0.83 -8.78 -3.09
CA ALA A 74 2.10 -9.26 -2.54
C ALA A 74 2.22 -10.79 -2.63
N GLU A 75 1.12 -11.53 -2.48
CA GLU A 75 1.07 -12.97 -2.74
C GLU A 75 1.39 -13.28 -4.21
N SER A 76 0.73 -12.61 -5.16
CA SER A 76 1.03 -12.78 -6.59
C SER A 76 2.48 -12.43 -6.96
N LEU A 77 3.12 -11.50 -6.25
CA LEU A 77 4.56 -11.23 -6.43
C LEU A 77 5.42 -12.38 -5.88
N ARG A 78 5.05 -12.95 -4.73
CA ARG A 78 5.75 -14.09 -4.10
C ARG A 78 5.66 -15.37 -4.95
N GLU A 79 4.56 -15.57 -5.68
CA GLU A 79 4.45 -16.65 -6.68
C GLU A 79 5.51 -16.58 -7.80
N HIS A 80 6.18 -15.42 -7.95
CA HIS A 80 7.29 -15.20 -8.87
C HIS A 80 8.65 -15.07 -8.16
N ASP A 81 8.81 -15.66 -6.97
CA ASP A 81 10.03 -15.64 -6.15
C ASP A 81 10.50 -14.23 -5.73
N ILE A 82 9.61 -13.23 -5.74
CA ILE A 82 9.90 -11.87 -5.26
C ILE A 82 9.64 -11.80 -3.76
N ARG A 83 10.62 -11.31 -2.99
CA ARG A 83 10.45 -11.03 -1.55
C ARG A 83 9.48 -9.86 -1.37
N ALA A 84 8.20 -10.15 -1.10
CA ALA A 84 7.18 -9.12 -0.98
C ALA A 84 6.48 -9.12 0.40
N SER A 85 6.18 -7.92 0.90
CA SER A 85 5.31 -7.64 2.05
C SER A 85 4.15 -6.73 1.64
N ALA A 86 3.15 -6.61 2.51
CA ALA A 86 1.99 -5.77 2.28
C ALA A 86 1.76 -4.85 3.48
N ALA A 87 1.30 -3.63 3.21
CA ALA A 87 0.88 -2.71 4.25
C ALA A 87 -0.18 -1.73 3.74
N ALA A 88 -1.03 -1.28 4.66
CA ALA A 88 -1.95 -0.17 4.44
C ALA A 88 -1.90 0.76 5.64
N THR A 89 -2.02 2.07 5.41
CA THR A 89 -1.95 3.06 6.49
C THR A 89 -2.93 4.19 6.23
N TRP A 90 -3.76 4.49 7.22
CA TRP A 90 -4.60 5.68 7.19
C TRP A 90 -3.79 6.92 7.53
N ASP A 91 -3.71 7.88 6.61
CA ASP A 91 -2.88 9.06 6.80
C ASP A 91 -3.28 10.20 5.85
N TYR A 92 -2.98 11.44 6.24
CA TYR A 92 -3.20 12.62 5.42
C TYR A 92 -2.11 13.67 5.66
N PRO A 93 -1.57 14.30 4.60
CA PRO A 93 -1.86 14.05 3.18
C PRO A 93 -1.12 12.80 2.64
N LEU A 94 -1.72 12.13 1.64
CA LEU A 94 -1.23 10.85 1.13
C LEU A 94 0.22 10.88 0.62
N TYR A 95 0.64 11.99 0.00
CA TYR A 95 2.01 12.11 -0.51
C TYR A 95 3.06 12.11 0.63
N GLU A 96 2.74 12.70 1.79
CA GLU A 96 3.64 12.65 2.95
C GLU A 96 3.68 11.27 3.58
N CYS A 97 2.55 10.57 3.59
CA CYS A 97 2.48 9.17 4.05
C CYS A 97 3.44 8.29 3.25
N VAL A 98 3.45 8.44 1.93
CA VAL A 98 4.37 7.74 1.03
C VAL A 98 5.82 8.11 1.33
N VAL A 99 6.12 9.40 1.46
CA VAL A 99 7.49 9.86 1.76
C VAL A 99 7.98 9.32 3.11
N ARG A 100 7.16 9.39 4.16
CA ARG A 100 7.48 8.82 5.48
C ARG A 100 7.78 7.33 5.37
N ARG A 101 6.92 6.57 4.68
CA ARG A 101 7.10 5.13 4.51
C ARG A 101 8.42 4.78 3.82
N VAL A 102 8.81 5.56 2.82
CA VAL A 102 10.07 5.37 2.08
C VAL A 102 11.29 5.71 2.94
N ILE A 103 11.21 6.73 3.80
CA ILE A 103 12.33 7.15 4.67
C ILE A 103 12.49 6.24 5.89
N GLU A 104 11.40 5.67 6.40
CA GLU A 104 11.41 4.76 7.56
C GLU A 104 11.93 3.36 7.24
N THR A 105 12.21 3.07 5.96
CA THR A 105 12.86 1.81 5.57
C THR A 105 14.33 1.97 5.20
#